data_AF-H0EQ78-F1
#
_entry.id   AF-H0EQ78-F1
#
_cell.length_a   1.000
_cell.length_b   1.000
_cell.length_c   1.000
_cell.angle_alpha   90.00
_cell.angle_beta   90.00
_cell.angle_gamma   90.00
#
_symmetry.space_group_name_H-M   'P 1'
#
loop_
_entity.id
_entity.type
_entity.pdbx_description
1 polymer ?
#
loop_
_entity_poly.entity_id
_entity_poly.type
_entity_poly.pdbx_seq_one_letter_code
_entity_poly.pdbx_strand_id
1 'polypeptide(L)'
;MLARNNDLPQFFTLFERSKKLLWPAMFLVGIFLGGVPSNSKDMDILRNSQGWYLLSFLKPQAVFDPKWFYLFYAGLFIVASTPHLGPIKRFFELRFNQYLGRISFSLYLIHGPVLWILGDRLYTAVGFHREAHLIHTPEWVDIFPLSHRGPLGLEFAFLAPHIIILPFTLWLAEVVTKLADEPAVKFSNWLHKRALVVDVVWKLDDLTVSQNSKSASSNA
;
A
#
# COMPACT_ATOMS: atom_id res chain seq x y z
N MET A 1 11.90 13.46 -24.93
CA MET A 1 11.92 14.46 -26.02
C MET A 1 11.58 13.85 -27.40
N LEU A 2 11.88 12.58 -27.68
CA LEU A 2 11.50 11.91 -28.94
C LEU A 2 9.98 11.76 -29.18
N ALA A 3 9.21 11.32 -28.17
CA ALA A 3 7.74 11.23 -28.28
C ALA A 3 7.04 12.60 -28.42
N ARG A 4 7.74 13.69 -28.08
CA ARG A 4 7.22 15.07 -28.22
C ARG A 4 7.41 15.61 -29.65
N ASN A 5 8.30 14.99 -30.42
CA ASN A 5 8.65 15.40 -31.79
C ASN A 5 8.01 14.48 -32.86
N ASN A 6 7.14 13.54 -32.50
CA ASN A 6 6.50 12.57 -33.41
C ASN A 6 7.44 11.71 -34.29
N ASP A 7 8.75 11.68 -34.01
CA ASP A 7 9.76 10.86 -34.71
C ASP A 7 9.87 9.43 -34.13
N LEU A 8 8.74 8.77 -33.84
CA LEU A 8 8.77 7.39 -33.35
C LEU A 8 8.83 6.40 -34.54
N PRO A 9 9.72 5.39 -34.51
CA PRO A 9 9.77 4.34 -35.52
C PRO A 9 8.41 3.65 -35.68
N GLN A 10 8.04 3.28 -36.92
CA GLN A 10 6.73 2.68 -37.25
C GLN A 10 6.39 1.40 -36.45
N PHE A 11 7.38 0.71 -35.87
CA PHE A 11 7.12 -0.41 -34.96
C PHE A 11 6.36 0.01 -33.68
N PHE A 12 6.54 1.24 -33.20
CA PHE A 12 5.81 1.74 -32.03
C PHE A 12 4.33 2.06 -32.31
N THR A 13 3.97 2.40 -33.55
CA THR A 13 2.57 2.68 -33.93
C THR A 13 1.75 1.41 -34.06
N LEU A 14 2.36 0.28 -34.43
CA LEU A 14 1.74 -1.06 -34.33
C LEU A 14 1.34 -1.40 -32.89
N PHE A 15 2.18 -1.02 -31.92
CA PHE A 15 1.92 -1.24 -30.51
C PHE A 15 0.81 -0.32 -29.97
N GLU A 16 0.54 0.84 -30.58
CA GLU A 16 -0.52 1.77 -30.14
C GLU A 16 -1.92 1.18 -30.22
N ARG A 17 -2.20 0.35 -31.25
CA ARG A 17 -3.49 -0.34 -31.36
C ARG A 17 -3.63 -1.42 -30.28
N SER A 18 -2.53 -2.11 -29.96
CA SER A 18 -2.47 -3.12 -28.89
C SER A 18 -2.50 -2.53 -27.49
N LYS A 19 -2.05 -1.28 -27.28
CA LYS A 19 -2.11 -0.57 -25.99
C LYS A 19 -3.54 -0.50 -25.44
N LYS A 20 -4.56 -0.38 -26.30
CA LYS A 20 -5.98 -0.34 -25.87
C LYS A 20 -6.44 -1.65 -25.20
N LEU A 21 -5.87 -2.79 -25.60
CA LEU A 21 -6.20 -4.11 -25.03
C LEU A 21 -5.20 -4.54 -23.94
N LEU A 22 -3.95 -4.08 -24.04
CA LEU A 22 -2.87 -4.43 -23.12
C LEU A 22 -3.14 -3.94 -21.69
N TRP A 23 -3.58 -2.69 -21.51
CA TRP A 23 -3.83 -2.16 -20.15
C TRP A 23 -4.98 -2.88 -19.42
N PRO A 24 -6.16 -3.10 -20.04
CA PRO A 24 -7.20 -3.92 -19.42
C PRO A 24 -6.75 -5.36 -19.16
N ALA A 25 -6.03 -5.98 -20.10
CA ALA A 25 -5.53 -7.35 -19.92
C ALA A 25 -4.54 -7.44 -18.76
N MET A 26 -3.57 -6.52 -18.66
CA MET A 26 -2.64 -6.45 -17.52
C MET A 26 -3.37 -6.24 -16.20
N PHE A 27 -4.41 -5.41 -16.17
CA PHE A 27 -5.21 -5.19 -14.97
C PHE A 27 -5.97 -6.46 -14.55
N LEU A 28 -6.60 -7.15 -15.50
CA LEU A 28 -7.29 -8.42 -15.25
C LEU A 28 -6.33 -9.53 -14.80
N VAL A 29 -5.16 -9.64 -15.42
CA VAL A 29 -4.10 -10.56 -14.99
C VAL A 29 -3.62 -10.19 -13.59
N GLY A 30 -3.45 -8.90 -13.29
CA GLY A 30 -3.11 -8.43 -11.95
C GLY A 30 -4.15 -8.82 -10.90
N ILE A 31 -5.44 -8.63 -11.18
CA ILE A 31 -6.54 -9.08 -10.32
C ILE A 31 -6.52 -10.60 -10.12
N PHE A 32 -6.35 -11.35 -11.21
CA PHE A 32 -6.28 -12.81 -11.16
C PHE A 32 -5.13 -13.28 -10.28
N LEU A 33 -3.93 -12.72 -10.48
CA LEU A 33 -2.75 -13.03 -9.66
C LEU A 33 -2.91 -12.59 -8.20
N GLY A 34 -3.65 -11.52 -7.95
CA GLY A 34 -3.99 -11.06 -6.60
C GLY A 34 -4.91 -12.02 -5.85
N GLY A 35 -5.71 -12.82 -6.56
CA GLY A 35 -6.57 -13.86 -6.01
C GLY A 35 -5.85 -15.16 -5.62
N VAL A 36 -4.53 -15.12 -5.39
CA VAL A 36 -3.75 -16.31 -5.03
C VAL A 36 -4.31 -16.96 -3.75
N PRO A 37 -4.58 -18.28 -3.77
CA PRO A 37 -5.08 -18.96 -2.57
C PRO A 37 -4.02 -18.90 -1.46
N SER A 38 -4.38 -18.26 -0.35
CA SER A 38 -3.48 -17.93 0.76
C SER A 38 -3.65 -18.85 1.98
N ASN A 39 -4.45 -19.90 1.86
CA ASN A 39 -4.86 -20.75 2.99
C ASN A 39 -3.73 -21.65 3.54
N SER A 40 -2.66 -21.87 2.78
CA SER A 40 -1.50 -22.62 3.24
C SER A 40 -0.25 -22.27 2.43
N LYS A 41 0.94 -22.60 2.95
CA LYS A 41 2.22 -22.47 2.23
C LYS A 41 2.51 -23.67 1.31
N ASP A 42 1.63 -24.67 1.30
CA ASP A 42 1.86 -25.93 0.60
C ASP A 42 1.56 -25.80 -0.90
N MET A 43 2.54 -26.22 -1.70
CA MET A 43 2.48 -26.14 -3.16
C MET A 43 1.39 -27.03 -3.75
N ASP A 44 0.99 -28.10 -3.05
CA ASP A 44 -0.04 -29.03 -3.51
C ASP A 44 -1.44 -28.41 -3.46
N ILE A 45 -1.69 -27.52 -2.48
CA ILE A 45 -2.95 -26.77 -2.40
C ILE A 45 -3.03 -25.74 -3.54
N LEU A 46 -1.91 -25.13 -3.92
CA LEU A 46 -1.85 -24.24 -5.07
C LEU A 46 -2.06 -24.99 -6.40
N ARG A 47 -1.54 -26.22 -6.52
CA ARG A 47 -1.71 -27.10 -7.69
C ARG A 47 -3.15 -27.60 -7.84
N ASN A 48 -3.78 -27.96 -6.74
CA ASN A 48 -5.16 -28.48 -6.73
C ASN A 48 -6.21 -27.37 -6.86
N SER A 49 -5.81 -26.11 -6.76
CA SER A 49 -6.69 -24.95 -6.96
C SER A 49 -6.97 -24.72 -8.45
N GLN A 50 -8.25 -24.62 -8.81
CA GLN A 50 -8.69 -24.40 -10.19
C GLN A 50 -8.10 -23.09 -10.75
N GLY A 51 -7.45 -23.16 -11.91
CA GLY A 51 -6.79 -22.02 -12.57
C GLY A 51 -5.33 -21.76 -12.15
N TRP A 52 -4.83 -22.39 -11.08
CA TRP A 52 -3.48 -22.18 -10.54
C TRP A 52 -2.49 -23.30 -10.84
N TYR A 53 -2.97 -24.40 -11.42
CA TYR A 53 -2.15 -25.55 -11.79
C TYR A 53 -0.93 -25.17 -12.66
N LEU A 54 -1.14 -24.44 -13.75
CA LEU A 54 -0.06 -24.03 -14.65
C LEU A 54 0.88 -23.02 -13.98
N LEU A 55 0.32 -22.10 -13.19
CA LEU A 55 1.12 -21.10 -12.47
C LEU A 55 2.00 -21.77 -11.41
N SER A 56 1.59 -22.89 -10.81
CA SER A 56 2.42 -23.61 -9.82
C SER A 56 3.82 -23.97 -10.32
N PHE A 57 4.00 -24.13 -11.64
CA PHE A 57 5.30 -24.44 -12.27
C PHE A 57 6.15 -23.20 -12.56
N LEU A 58 5.56 -22.00 -12.62
CA LEU A 58 6.24 -20.75 -12.94
C LEU A 58 6.96 -20.15 -11.72
N LYS A 59 6.72 -20.71 -10.53
CA LYS A 59 7.36 -20.25 -9.28
C LYS A 59 8.87 -20.53 -9.32
N PRO A 60 9.75 -19.52 -9.17
CA PRO A 60 11.17 -19.76 -8.97
C PRO A 60 11.44 -20.39 -7.60
N GLN A 61 12.36 -21.36 -7.57
CA GLN A 61 12.72 -22.14 -6.38
C GLN A 61 13.24 -21.29 -5.21
N ALA A 62 13.67 -20.05 -5.48
CA ALA A 62 14.23 -19.12 -4.50
C ALA A 62 13.19 -18.46 -3.56
N VAL A 63 11.88 -18.52 -3.87
CA VAL A 63 10.86 -17.88 -3.04
C VAL A 63 10.22 -18.88 -2.09
N PHE A 64 10.43 -18.71 -0.78
CA PHE A 64 9.91 -19.65 0.23
C PHE A 64 8.38 -19.72 0.29
N ASP A 65 7.68 -18.61 0.02
CA ASP A 65 6.22 -18.54 0.07
C ASP A 65 5.66 -18.08 -1.30
N PRO A 66 4.98 -18.97 -2.05
CA PRO A 66 4.52 -18.68 -3.41
C PRO A 66 3.57 -17.48 -3.47
N LYS A 67 2.86 -17.17 -2.39
CA LYS A 67 1.88 -16.08 -2.38
C LYS A 67 2.53 -14.73 -2.65
N TRP A 68 3.69 -14.45 -2.05
CA TRP A 68 4.34 -13.16 -2.14
C TRP A 68 4.89 -12.89 -3.54
N PHE A 69 5.31 -13.96 -4.24
CA PHE A 69 5.74 -13.86 -5.62
C PHE A 69 4.60 -13.38 -6.53
N TYR A 70 3.44 -14.03 -6.47
CA TYR A 70 2.29 -13.63 -7.28
C TYR A 70 1.70 -12.28 -6.87
N LEU A 71 1.63 -12.00 -5.57
CA LEU A 71 1.18 -10.70 -5.05
C LEU A 71 2.08 -9.54 -5.51
N PHE A 72 3.39 -9.77 -5.63
CA PHE A 72 4.32 -8.78 -6.15
C PHE A 72 3.99 -8.39 -7.59
N TYR A 73 3.84 -9.38 -8.48
CA TYR A 73 3.47 -9.10 -9.88
C TYR A 73 2.04 -8.58 -10.00
N ALA A 74 1.11 -9.07 -9.18
CA ALA A 74 -0.26 -8.58 -9.11
C ALA A 74 -0.28 -7.07 -8.79
N GLY A 75 0.41 -6.66 -7.73
CA GLY A 75 0.53 -5.26 -7.34
C GLY A 75 1.17 -4.41 -8.43
N LEU A 76 2.28 -4.89 -9.01
CA LEU A 76 2.96 -4.19 -10.10
C LEU A 76 2.03 -3.96 -11.30
N PHE A 77 1.32 -5.00 -11.75
CA PHE A 77 0.42 -4.89 -12.89
C PHE A 77 -0.78 -4.00 -12.61
N ILE A 78 -1.38 -4.09 -11.42
CA ILE A 78 -2.51 -3.23 -11.01
C ILE A 78 -2.06 -1.77 -10.97
N VAL A 79 -0.96 -1.46 -10.28
CA VAL A 79 -0.47 -0.07 -10.15
C VAL A 79 -0.07 0.50 -11.51
N ALA A 80 0.61 -0.28 -12.36
CA ALA A 80 1.02 0.17 -13.69
C ALA A 80 -0.16 0.42 -14.63
N SER A 81 -1.22 -0.40 -14.57
CA SER A 81 -2.37 -0.30 -15.48
C SER A 81 -3.44 0.70 -15.01
N THR A 82 -3.54 0.96 -13.70
CA THR A 82 -4.51 1.89 -13.09
C THR A 82 -4.58 3.27 -13.77
N PRO A 83 -3.47 4.02 -14.00
CA PRO A 83 -3.55 5.36 -14.60
C PRO A 83 -3.99 5.35 -16.07
N HIS A 84 -3.91 4.20 -16.75
CA HIS A 84 -4.27 4.06 -18.16
C HIS A 84 -5.75 3.67 -18.37
N LEU A 85 -6.45 3.26 -17.31
CA LEU A 85 -7.83 2.82 -17.36
C LEU A 85 -8.76 3.92 -16.83
N GLY A 86 -9.35 4.69 -17.74
CA GLY A 86 -10.19 5.86 -17.41
C GLY A 86 -11.22 5.65 -16.28
N PRO A 87 -12.03 4.58 -16.30
CA PRO A 87 -13.00 4.31 -15.23
C PRO A 87 -12.36 4.03 -13.86
N ILE A 88 -11.28 3.23 -13.84
CA ILE A 88 -10.59 2.82 -12.62
C ILE A 88 -9.80 3.99 -12.04
N LYS A 89 -9.10 4.75 -12.89
CA LYS A 89 -8.47 6.00 -12.51
C LYS A 89 -9.47 6.95 -11.85
N ARG A 90 -10.63 7.16 -12.49
CA ARG A 90 -11.69 8.02 -11.94
C ARG A 90 -12.19 7.56 -10.58
N PHE A 91 -12.29 6.24 -10.36
CA PHE A 91 -12.62 5.67 -9.06
C PHE A 91 -11.56 6.04 -8.01
N PHE A 92 -10.27 5.82 -8.26
CA PHE A 92 -9.20 6.17 -7.30
C PHE A 92 -9.02 7.68 -7.08
N GLU A 93 -9.44 8.52 -8.03
CA GLU A 93 -9.44 9.99 -7.90
C GLU A 93 -10.67 10.54 -7.15
N LEU A 94 -11.60 9.69 -6.71
CA LEU A 94 -12.71 10.12 -5.86
C LEU A 94 -12.21 10.72 -4.55
N ARG A 95 -12.95 11.72 -4.04
CA ARG A 95 -12.63 12.44 -2.80
C ARG A 95 -12.42 11.50 -1.61
N PHE A 96 -13.22 10.44 -1.53
CA PHE A 96 -13.10 9.43 -0.48
C PHE A 96 -11.80 8.62 -0.57
N ASN A 97 -11.41 8.18 -1.76
CA ASN A 97 -10.18 7.42 -1.96
C ASN A 97 -8.93 8.28 -1.74
N GLN A 98 -8.97 9.54 -2.17
CA GLN A 98 -7.91 10.51 -1.88
C GLN A 98 -7.81 10.84 -0.38
N TYR A 99 -8.95 10.91 0.31
CA TYR A 99 -8.99 11.06 1.76
C TYR A 99 -8.30 9.87 2.46
N LEU A 100 -8.68 8.63 2.10
CA LEU A 100 -8.04 7.43 2.63
C LEU A 100 -6.54 7.38 2.31
N GLY A 101 -6.15 7.80 1.11
CA GLY A 101 -4.74 7.93 0.72
C GLY A 101 -3.96 8.87 1.63
N ARG A 102 -4.52 10.04 1.97
CA ARG A 102 -3.88 11.03 2.85
C ARG A 102 -3.63 10.50 4.27
N ILE A 103 -4.58 9.76 4.85
CA ILE A 103 -4.46 9.23 6.21
C ILE A 103 -3.84 7.84 6.28
N SER A 104 -3.51 7.24 5.14
CA SER A 104 -3.12 5.82 5.02
C SER A 104 -1.95 5.43 5.91
N PHE A 105 -0.92 6.29 6.01
CA PHE A 105 0.24 6.05 6.84
C PHE A 105 -0.13 6.02 8.34
N SER A 106 -0.81 7.06 8.82
CA SER A 106 -1.27 7.12 10.21
C SER A 106 -2.20 5.95 10.54
N LEU A 107 -3.14 5.64 9.63
CA LEU A 107 -4.05 4.51 9.76
C LEU A 107 -3.28 3.18 9.90
N TYR A 108 -2.24 2.98 9.09
CA TYR A 108 -1.37 1.80 9.21
C TYR A 108 -0.65 1.74 10.56
N LEU A 109 -0.26 2.87 11.16
CA LEU A 109 0.38 2.84 12.47
C LEU A 109 -0.61 2.52 13.60
N ILE A 110 -1.81 3.09 13.55
CA ILE A 110 -2.74 3.02 14.68
C ILE A 110 -3.72 1.84 14.63
N HIS A 111 -3.94 1.21 13.47
CA HIS A 111 -4.94 0.16 13.36
C HIS A 111 -4.64 -1.02 14.29
N GLY A 112 -3.38 -1.42 14.43
CA GLY A 112 -2.96 -2.50 15.35
C GLY A 112 -3.33 -2.20 16.81
N PRO A 113 -2.84 -1.09 17.41
CA PRO A 113 -3.22 -0.68 18.75
C PRO A 113 -4.74 -0.56 18.96
N VAL A 114 -5.48 0.02 18.00
CA VAL A 114 -6.94 0.13 18.08
C VAL A 114 -7.59 -1.25 18.10
N LEU A 115 -7.13 -2.18 17.27
CA LEU A 115 -7.64 -3.55 17.26
C LEU A 115 -7.37 -4.27 18.58
N TRP A 116 -6.20 -4.07 19.21
CA TRP A 116 -5.90 -4.72 20.50
C TRP A 116 -6.66 -4.13 21.68
N ILE A 117 -6.91 -2.81 21.69
CA ILE A 117 -7.55 -2.16 22.84
C ILE A 117 -9.07 -2.17 22.72
N LEU A 118 -9.58 -1.83 21.54
CA LEU A 118 -11.01 -1.68 21.29
C LEU A 118 -11.59 -2.89 20.56
N GLY A 119 -10.92 -3.30 19.46
CA GLY A 119 -11.41 -4.40 18.64
C GLY A 119 -11.57 -5.69 19.42
N ASP A 120 -10.54 -6.07 20.17
CA ASP A 120 -10.47 -7.29 20.98
C ASP A 120 -11.67 -7.43 21.92
N ARG A 121 -12.01 -6.34 22.63
CA ARG A 121 -13.14 -6.29 23.56
C ARG A 121 -14.47 -6.37 22.85
N LEU A 122 -14.62 -5.65 21.73
CA LEU A 122 -15.86 -5.58 20.98
C LEU A 122 -16.18 -6.90 20.27
N TYR A 123 -15.16 -7.59 19.74
CA TYR A 123 -15.29 -8.92 19.17
C TYR A 123 -15.60 -9.98 20.23
N THR A 124 -14.93 -9.92 21.38
CA THR A 124 -15.20 -10.82 22.51
C THR A 124 -16.65 -10.65 23.02
N ALA A 125 -17.17 -9.42 23.04
CA ALA A 125 -18.54 -9.11 23.49
C ALA A 125 -19.63 -9.71 22.60
N VAL A 126 -19.37 -9.87 21.30
CA VAL A 126 -20.36 -10.37 20.32
C VAL A 126 -20.25 -11.87 20.06
N GLY A 127 -19.30 -12.56 20.69
CA GLY A 127 -19.14 -14.01 20.64
C GLY A 127 -17.87 -14.52 19.95
N PHE A 128 -17.00 -13.64 19.46
CA PHE A 128 -15.68 -14.03 18.97
C PHE A 128 -14.66 -14.03 20.11
N HIS A 129 -14.72 -15.06 20.96
CA HIS A 129 -13.77 -15.27 22.04
C HIS A 129 -12.84 -16.46 21.78
N ARG A 130 -11.73 -16.48 22.50
CA ARG A 130 -10.68 -17.50 22.52
C ARG A 130 -10.39 -17.80 23.98
N GLU A 131 -9.74 -18.93 24.25
CA GLU A 131 -9.40 -19.33 25.62
C GLU A 131 -8.61 -18.26 26.39
N ALA A 132 -7.76 -17.49 25.70
CA ALA A 132 -7.03 -16.36 26.29
C ALA A 132 -7.95 -15.23 26.81
N HIS A 133 -9.08 -14.97 26.13
CA HIS A 133 -10.02 -13.91 26.54
C HIS A 133 -10.84 -14.30 27.78
N LEU A 134 -11.03 -15.60 28.03
CA LEU A 134 -11.66 -16.09 29.26
C LEU A 134 -10.80 -15.81 30.50
N ILE A 135 -9.47 -15.72 30.33
CA ILE A 135 -8.52 -15.48 31.42
C ILE A 135 -8.27 -13.98 31.62
N HIS A 136 -8.08 -13.23 30.53
CA HIS A 136 -7.64 -11.84 30.60
C HIS A 136 -8.78 -10.82 30.59
N THR A 137 -9.95 -11.17 30.03
CA THR A 137 -11.09 -10.25 29.89
C THR A 137 -12.43 -10.97 30.07
N PRO A 138 -12.65 -11.71 31.18
CA PRO A 138 -13.86 -12.51 31.38
C PRO A 138 -15.14 -11.67 31.39
N GLU A 139 -15.05 -10.42 31.89
CA GLU A 139 -16.19 -9.51 31.98
C GLU A 139 -16.78 -9.15 30.60
N TRP A 140 -15.98 -9.23 29.54
CA TRP A 140 -16.37 -8.85 28.18
C TRP A 140 -16.86 -10.02 27.34
N VAL A 141 -16.83 -11.24 27.86
CA VAL A 141 -17.22 -12.44 27.12
C VAL A 141 -18.74 -12.52 27.05
N ASP A 142 -19.28 -12.61 25.83
CA ASP A 142 -20.70 -12.84 25.56
C ASP A 142 -21.66 -11.87 26.26
N ILE A 143 -21.25 -10.61 26.45
CA ILE A 143 -22.14 -9.55 26.96
C ILE A 143 -23.35 -9.38 26.02
N PHE A 144 -23.12 -9.45 24.70
CA PHE A 144 -24.15 -9.25 23.70
C PHE A 144 -23.94 -10.22 22.51
N PRO A 145 -24.20 -11.51 22.70
CA PRO A 145 -23.89 -12.53 21.71
C PRO A 145 -24.73 -12.30 20.46
N LEU A 146 -24.06 -12.21 19.31
CA LEU A 146 -24.71 -11.99 18.03
C LEU A 146 -24.70 -13.27 17.19
N SER A 147 -25.63 -13.32 16.25
CA SER A 147 -25.70 -14.43 15.31
C SER A 147 -24.47 -14.45 14.40
N HIS A 148 -23.80 -15.61 14.36
CA HIS A 148 -22.71 -15.93 13.44
C HIS A 148 -23.22 -16.45 12.09
N ARG A 149 -24.52 -16.30 11.81
CA ARG A 149 -25.11 -16.68 10.51
C ARG A 149 -24.81 -15.59 9.49
N GLY A 150 -24.00 -15.92 8.49
CA GLY A 150 -23.72 -15.09 7.32
C GLY A 150 -22.82 -15.82 6.32
N PRO A 151 -22.73 -15.35 5.07
CA PRO A 151 -21.72 -15.85 4.14
C PRO A 151 -20.32 -15.54 4.68
N LEU A 152 -19.35 -16.42 4.42
CA LEU A 152 -17.96 -16.38 4.92
C LEU A 152 -17.42 -14.94 5.07
N GLY A 153 -17.31 -14.47 6.32
CA GLY A 153 -16.73 -13.15 6.65
C GLY A 153 -17.67 -11.94 6.65
N LEU A 154 -18.97 -12.13 6.36
CA LEU A 154 -20.03 -11.09 6.48
C LEU A 154 -21.06 -11.45 7.56
N GLU A 155 -20.61 -12.18 8.58
CA GLU A 155 -21.43 -12.53 9.73
C GLU A 155 -21.88 -11.27 10.47
N PHE A 156 -23.10 -11.28 11.00
CA PHE A 156 -23.63 -10.11 11.71
C PHE A 156 -22.79 -9.78 12.95
N ALA A 157 -22.33 -10.81 13.65
CA ALA A 157 -21.37 -10.68 14.74
C ALA A 157 -20.05 -10.02 14.30
N PHE A 158 -19.64 -10.15 13.02
CA PHE A 158 -18.42 -9.52 12.51
C PHE A 158 -18.65 -8.06 12.08
N LEU A 159 -19.78 -7.79 11.43
CA LEU A 159 -20.10 -6.45 10.91
C LEU A 159 -20.51 -5.47 12.00
N ALA A 160 -21.20 -5.91 13.05
CA ALA A 160 -21.68 -5.03 14.11
C ALA A 160 -20.55 -4.30 14.85
N PRO A 161 -19.45 -4.96 15.28
CA PRO A 161 -18.28 -4.28 15.85
C PRO A 161 -17.67 -3.23 14.91
N HIS A 162 -17.66 -3.49 13.60
CA HIS A 162 -17.08 -2.56 12.62
C HIS A 162 -17.82 -1.22 12.53
N ILE A 163 -19.10 -1.16 12.89
CA ILE A 163 -19.86 0.09 12.95
C ILE A 163 -19.22 1.07 13.94
N ILE A 164 -18.55 0.56 14.98
CA ILE A 164 -17.87 1.36 16.00
C ILE A 164 -16.37 1.44 15.69
N ILE A 165 -15.74 0.29 15.45
CA ILE A 165 -14.29 0.20 15.24
C ILE A 165 -13.88 1.05 14.04
N LEU A 166 -14.49 0.86 12.87
CA LEU A 166 -14.02 1.50 11.64
C LEU A 166 -14.09 3.03 11.68
N PRO A 167 -15.20 3.67 12.10
CA PRO A 167 -15.23 5.13 12.26
C PRO A 167 -14.24 5.62 13.31
N PHE A 168 -14.08 4.90 14.42
CA PHE A 168 -13.12 5.27 15.46
C PHE A 168 -11.67 5.22 14.96
N THR A 169 -11.29 4.16 14.23
CA THR A 169 -9.95 4.04 13.65
C THR A 169 -9.70 5.14 12.61
N LEU A 170 -10.68 5.44 11.75
CA LEU A 170 -10.53 6.53 10.77
C LEU A 170 -10.40 7.90 11.43
N TRP A 171 -11.20 8.16 12.47
CA TRP A 171 -11.11 9.39 13.25
C TRP A 171 -9.76 9.53 13.95
N LEU A 172 -9.28 8.48 14.62
CA LEU A 172 -7.99 8.53 15.30
C LEU A 172 -6.84 8.68 14.29
N ALA A 173 -6.93 8.05 13.11
CA ALA A 173 -5.94 8.21 12.05
C ALA A 173 -5.89 9.64 11.55
N GLU A 174 -7.05 10.30 11.40
CA GLU A 174 -7.15 11.72 11.06
C GLU A 174 -6.43 12.61 12.08
N VAL A 175 -6.66 12.35 13.37
CA VAL A 175 -6.03 13.10 14.47
C VAL A 175 -4.51 12.94 14.43
N VAL A 176 -4.01 11.70 14.33
CA VAL A 176 -2.57 11.43 14.25
C VAL A 176 -1.94 12.04 12.99
N THR A 177 -2.66 12.02 11.86
CA THR A 177 -2.17 12.64 10.63
C THR A 177 -1.96 14.14 10.82
N LYS A 178 -2.93 14.84 11.41
CA LYS A 178 -2.85 16.30 11.62
C LYS A 178 -1.85 16.71 12.70
N LEU A 179 -1.73 15.92 13.77
CA LEU A 179 -0.93 16.28 14.93
C LEU A 179 0.51 15.79 14.86
N ALA A 180 0.78 14.67 14.18
CA ALA A 180 2.10 14.06 14.13
C ALA A 180 2.66 14.02 12.71
N ASP A 181 1.94 13.40 11.77
CA ASP A 181 2.47 13.14 10.42
C ASP A 181 2.73 14.42 9.61
N GLU A 182 1.72 15.29 9.46
CA GLU A 182 1.86 16.54 8.70
C GLU A 182 2.96 17.47 9.28
N PRO A 183 3.07 17.70 10.60
CA PRO A 183 4.18 18.44 11.18
C PRO A 183 5.55 17.78 10.96
N ALA A 184 5.63 16.45 11.07
CA ALA A 184 6.88 15.72 10.86
C ALA A 184 7.39 15.85 9.41
N VAL A 185 6.49 15.76 8.43
CA VAL A 185 6.82 15.99 7.01
C VAL A 185 7.27 17.42 6.77
N LYS A 186 6.61 18.41 7.36
CA LYS A 186 7.02 19.83 7.28
C LYS A 186 8.40 20.05 7.89
N PHE A 187 8.66 19.45 9.05
CA PHE A 187 9.95 19.52 9.72
C PHE A 187 11.07 18.87 8.88
N SER A 188 10.84 17.67 8.34
CA SER A 188 11.81 16.99 7.47
C SER A 188 12.12 17.79 6.21
N ASN A 189 11.09 18.33 5.56
CA ASN A 189 11.26 19.20 4.39
C ASN A 189 12.02 20.49 4.72
N TRP A 190 11.77 21.09 5.88
CA TRP A 190 12.53 22.25 6.34
C TRP A 190 14.00 21.91 6.58
N LEU A 191 14.29 20.78 7.21
CA LEU A 191 15.66 20.33 7.47
C LEU A 191 16.40 20.06 6.16
N HIS A 192 15.75 19.38 5.22
CA HIS A 192 16.29 19.11 3.89
C HIS A 192 16.65 20.41 3.14
N LYS A 193 15.76 21.42 3.16
CA LYS A 193 16.04 22.73 2.56
C LYS A 193 17.23 23.42 3.21
N ARG A 194 17.38 23.34 4.53
CA ARG A 194 18.54 23.91 5.23
C ARG A 194 19.85 23.20 4.87
N ALA A 195 19.83 21.87 4.78
CA ALA A 195 21.00 21.09 4.38
C ALA A 195 21.48 21.46 2.97
N LEU A 196 20.55 21.59 2.00
CA LEU A 196 20.90 21.98 0.63
C LEU A 196 21.49 23.40 0.54
N VAL A 197 21.01 24.34 1.36
CA VAL A 197 21.59 25.70 1.40
C VAL A 197 23.03 25.65 1.93
N VAL A 198 23.27 24.86 2.97
CA VAL A 198 24.61 24.65 3.51
C VAL A 198 25.54 24.04 2.45
N ASP A 199 25.10 23.01 1.72
CA ASP A 199 25.88 22.39 0.63
C ASP A 199 26.25 23.38 -0.48
N VAL A 200 25.33 24.29 -0.84
CA VAL A 200 25.59 25.33 -1.85
C VAL A 200 26.62 26.34 -1.35
N VAL A 201 26.54 26.75 -0.08
CA VAL A 201 27.50 27.71 0.52
C VAL A 201 28.91 27.11 0.54
N TRP A 202 29.07 25.88 1.04
CA TRP A 202 30.39 25.21 1.05
C TRP A 202 30.97 25.06 -0.36
N LYS A 203 30.14 24.73 -1.34
CA LYS A 203 30.58 24.59 -2.73
C LYS A 203 31.00 25.91 -3.37
N LEU A 204 30.37 27.03 -2.98
CA LEU A 204 30.78 28.36 -3.43
C LEU A 204 32.08 28.80 -2.76
N ASP A 205 32.23 28.53 -1.46
CA ASP A 205 33.48 28.83 -0.74
C ASP A 205 34.66 28.04 -1.33
N ASP A 206 34.50 26.75 -1.62
CA ASP A 206 35.54 25.94 -2.29
C ASP A 206 35.92 26.49 -3.68
N LEU A 207 34.95 26.98 -4.45
CA LEU A 207 35.19 27.57 -5.76
C LEU A 207 35.94 28.91 -5.66
N THR A 208 35.61 29.74 -4.68
CA THR A 208 36.32 31.02 -4.45
C THR A 208 37.77 30.80 -3.99
N VAL A 209 38.00 29.82 -3.11
CA VAL A 209 39.36 29.42 -2.69
C VAL A 209 40.16 28.86 -3.87
N SER A 210 39.53 28.02 -4.71
CA SER A 210 40.16 27.49 -5.93
C SER A 210 40.55 28.60 -6.91
N GLN A 211 39.68 29.59 -7.15
CA GLN A 211 39.99 30.72 -8.05
C GLN A 211 41.09 31.63 -7.51
N ASN A 212 41.08 31.94 -6.22
CA ASN A 212 42.13 32.74 -5.58
C ASN A 212 43.50 32.05 -5.57
N SER A 213 43.54 30.72 -5.45
CA SER A 213 44.81 29.97 -5.54
C SER A 213 45.41 30.01 -6.96
N LYS A 214 44.58 29.97 -8.00
CA LYS A 214 45.02 30.02 -9.41
C LYS A 214 45.45 31.41 -9.86
N SER A 215 44.85 32.48 -9.33
CA SER A 215 45.28 33.85 -9.63
C SER A 215 46.61 34.19 -8.94
N ALA A 216 46.83 33.69 -7.73
CA ALA A 216 48.10 33.86 -7.02
C ALA A 216 49.28 33.15 -7.69
N SER A 217 49.06 31.98 -8.31
CA SER A 217 50.11 31.26 -9.05
C SER A 217 50.41 31.82 -10.45
N SER A 218 49.55 32.70 -10.99
CA SER A 218 49.73 33.31 -12.31
C SER A 218 50.52 34.62 -12.28
N ASN A 219 50.72 35.19 -11.09
CA ASN A 219 51.41 36.47 -10.87
C ASN A 219 52.83 36.30 -10.25
N ALA A 220 53.33 35.06 -10.21
CA ALA A 220 54.70 34.70 -9.82
C ALA A 220 55.42 34.09 -11.03
#